data_AF-A0A1H8WXQ4-F1
#
_entry.id   AF-A0A1H8WXQ4-F1
#
_cell.length_a   1.000
_cell.length_b   1.000
_cell.length_c   1.000
_cell.angle_alpha   90.00
_cell.angle_beta   90.00
_cell.angle_gamma   90.00
#
_symmetry.space_group_name_H-M   'P 1'
#
loop_
_entity.id
_entity.type
_entity.pdbx_description
1 polymer ?
#
loop_
_entity_poly.entity_id
_entity_poly.type
_entity_poly.pdbx_seq_one_letter_code
_entity_poly.pdbx_strand_id
1 'polypeptide(L)'
;MSTQTAEIPYPSSDSDASHPVTRSASWTSAPDDQTGRQKHTVLFRKASATRWVVQHIRTVTIRQRGETTSSLDPDASLSDVPTWAIDEAGLEYDGGVLRG
;
A
#
# COMPACT_ATOMS: atom_id res chain seq x y z
N MET A 1 51.48 20.01 -5.38
CA MET A 1 50.77 18.86 -4.79
C MET A 1 49.34 18.93 -5.30
N SER A 2 48.98 18.04 -6.24
CA SER A 2 47.66 18.05 -6.89
C SER A 2 46.81 16.96 -6.26
N THR A 3 45.69 17.33 -5.65
CA THR A 3 44.73 16.38 -5.10
C THR A 3 43.94 15.73 -6.23
N GLN A 4 44.20 14.45 -6.46
CA GLN A 4 43.43 13.59 -7.35
C GLN A 4 42.13 13.23 -6.64
N THR A 5 41.03 13.92 -6.97
CA THR A 5 39.68 13.50 -6.59
C THR A 5 39.37 12.23 -7.37
N ALA A 6 39.43 11.08 -6.70
CA ALA A 6 38.93 9.84 -7.26
C ALA A 6 37.40 9.94 -7.34
N GLU A 7 36.86 10.09 -8.55
CA GLU A 7 35.43 9.91 -8.79
C GLU A 7 35.09 8.46 -8.49
N ILE A 8 34.35 8.25 -7.40
CA ILE A 8 33.77 6.94 -7.09
C ILE A 8 32.82 6.64 -8.25
N PRO A 9 33.00 5.54 -9.00
CA PRO A 9 32.04 5.16 -10.03
C PRO A 9 30.68 5.01 -9.36
N TYR A 10 29.67 5.74 -9.85
CA TYR A 10 28.29 5.43 -9.51
C TYR A 10 28.10 3.93 -9.77
N PRO A 11 27.54 3.16 -8.82
CA PRO A 11 27.19 1.78 -9.13
C PRO A 11 26.23 1.85 -10.32
N SER A 12 26.65 1.29 -11.45
CA SER A 12 25.82 1.09 -12.62
C SER A 12 24.48 0.53 -12.16
N SER A 13 23.38 1.10 -12.64
CA SER A 13 22.00 0.67 -12.37
C SER A 13 21.67 -0.71 -12.94
N ASP A 14 22.63 -1.63 -12.96
CA ASP A 14 22.41 -3.07 -13.10
C ASP A 14 21.99 -3.60 -11.72
N SER A 15 20.83 -3.14 -11.29
CA SER A 15 20.02 -3.89 -10.35
C SER A 15 18.67 -4.04 -11.02
N ASP A 16 18.52 -5.19 -11.66
CA ASP A 16 17.27 -5.94 -11.78
C ASP A 16 16.73 -6.26 -10.35
N ALA A 17 16.61 -5.22 -9.53
CA ALA A 17 15.82 -5.20 -8.33
C ALA A 17 14.40 -4.97 -8.84
N SER A 18 13.78 -6.07 -9.28
CA SER A 18 12.33 -6.19 -9.39
C SER A 18 11.70 -5.43 -8.24
N HIS A 19 11.22 -4.21 -8.51
CA HIS A 19 10.41 -3.50 -7.54
C HIS A 19 9.23 -4.43 -7.24
N PRO A 20 8.90 -4.69 -5.97
CA PRO A 20 7.75 -5.53 -5.67
C PRO A 20 6.55 -4.91 -6.39
N VAL A 21 5.93 -5.66 -7.30
CA VAL A 21 4.76 -5.16 -8.02
C VAL A 21 3.66 -5.00 -6.97
N THR A 22 3.27 -3.76 -6.72
CA THR A 22 2.24 -3.41 -5.75
C THR A 22 1.05 -2.76 -6.44
N ARG A 23 -0.14 -2.96 -5.87
CA ARG A 23 -1.35 -2.24 -6.25
C ARG A 23 -2.01 -1.69 -4.99
N SER A 24 -2.81 -0.65 -5.14
CA SER A 24 -3.49 -0.03 -4.01
C SER A 24 -4.87 0.45 -4.40
N ALA A 25 -5.77 0.42 -3.44
CA ALA A 25 -7.07 1.06 -3.53
C ALA A 25 -7.33 1.87 -2.25
N SER A 26 -8.26 2.82 -2.31
CA SER A 26 -8.60 3.65 -1.16
C SER A 26 -10.10 3.86 -1.05
N TRP A 27 -10.61 3.79 0.17
CA TRP A 27 -12.00 4.07 0.48
C TRP A 27 -12.11 5.00 1.68
N THR A 28 -13.28 5.60 1.85
CA THR A 28 -13.56 6.41 3.04
C THR A 28 -14.76 5.84 3.77
N SER A 29 -14.61 5.66 5.07
CA SER A 29 -15.73 5.32 5.94
C SER A 29 -16.46 6.59 6.34
N ALA A 30 -17.79 6.51 6.49
CA ALA A 30 -18.58 7.63 6.97
C ALA A 30 -18.06 8.09 8.33
N PRO A 31 -18.03 9.41 8.59
CA PRO A 31 -17.67 9.89 9.92
C PRO A 31 -18.71 9.40 10.94
N ASP A 32 -18.26 8.87 12.07
CA ASP A 32 -19.10 8.89 13.28
C ASP A 32 -18.89 10.23 14.02
N ASP A 33 -19.84 10.60 14.86
CA ASP A 33 -19.88 11.90 15.56
C ASP A 33 -18.66 12.15 16.49
N GLN A 34 -17.79 11.14 16.71
CA GLN A 34 -16.65 11.21 17.63
C GLN A 34 -15.28 11.04 16.95
N THR A 35 -15.18 10.34 15.81
CA THR A 35 -13.89 9.92 15.26
C THR A 35 -13.37 10.78 14.11
N GLY A 36 -14.24 11.48 13.38
CA GLY A 36 -13.87 12.20 12.16
C GLY A 36 -13.90 11.30 10.91
N ARG A 37 -13.58 11.84 9.73
CA ARG A 37 -13.62 11.06 8.48
C ARG A 37 -12.39 10.15 8.41
N GLN A 38 -12.60 8.85 8.22
CA GLN A 38 -11.52 7.90 8.02
C GLN A 38 -11.30 7.63 6.53
N LYS A 39 -10.04 7.71 6.09
CA LYS A 39 -9.58 7.26 4.78
C LYS A 39 -8.71 6.03 4.97
N HIS A 40 -9.10 4.93 4.34
CA HIS A 40 -8.35 3.68 4.33
C HIS A 40 -7.65 3.56 2.98
N THR A 41 -6.42 3.06 3.00
CA THR A 41 -5.64 2.74 1.81
C THR A 41 -5.06 1.35 2.00
N VAL A 42 -5.48 0.40 1.17
CA VAL A 42 -4.91 -0.95 1.15
C VAL A 42 -3.72 -1.00 0.20
N LEU A 43 -2.67 -1.70 0.59
CA LEU A 43 -1.57 -2.08 -0.29
C LEU A 43 -1.61 -3.59 -0.52
N PHE A 44 -1.68 -3.99 -1.79
CA PHE A 44 -1.50 -5.36 -2.23
C PHE A 44 -0.09 -5.54 -2.77
N ARG A 45 0.52 -6.69 -2.48
CA ARG A 45 1.78 -7.10 -3.09
C ARG A 45 1.60 -8.39 -3.88
N LYS A 46 2.32 -8.51 -4.97
CA LYS A 46 2.41 -9.75 -5.74
C LYS A 46 3.20 -10.79 -4.93
N ALA A 47 2.54 -11.88 -4.54
CA ALA A 47 3.13 -12.98 -3.78
C ALA A 47 3.68 -14.10 -4.69
N SER A 48 3.09 -14.28 -5.87
CA SER A 48 3.60 -15.17 -6.92
C SER A 48 3.17 -14.67 -8.30
N ALA A 49 3.55 -15.38 -9.37
CA ALA A 49 3.21 -15.02 -10.75
C ALA A 49 1.73 -14.68 -10.97
N THR A 50 0.83 -15.36 -10.25
CA THR A 50 -0.63 -15.27 -10.39
C THR A 50 -1.35 -15.02 -9.07
N ARG A 51 -0.65 -14.71 -7.97
CA ARG A 51 -1.26 -14.52 -6.65
C ARG A 51 -0.85 -13.19 -6.03
N TRP A 52 -1.83 -12.51 -5.47
CA TRP A 52 -1.67 -11.29 -4.70
C TRP A 52 -2.08 -11.52 -3.24
N VAL A 53 -1.55 -10.69 -2.34
CA VAL A 53 -1.92 -10.69 -0.92
C VAL A 53 -2.03 -9.26 -0.42
N VAL A 54 -2.88 -9.06 0.59
CA VAL A 54 -2.86 -7.81 1.38
C VAL A 54 -1.52 -7.74 2.10
N GLN A 55 -0.87 -6.58 2.00
CA GLN A 55 0.35 -6.29 2.74
C GLN A 55 0.07 -5.50 4.00
N HIS A 56 -0.81 -4.49 3.92
CA HIS A 56 -1.33 -3.73 5.05
C HIS A 56 -2.50 -2.85 4.62
N ILE A 57 -3.27 -2.38 5.59
CA ILE A 57 -4.20 -1.26 5.43
C ILE A 57 -3.70 -0.09 6.26
N ARG A 58 -3.49 1.05 5.61
CA ARG A 58 -3.23 2.32 6.29
C ARG A 58 -4.55 3.05 6.50
N THR A 59 -4.82 3.48 7.74
CA THR A 59 -5.99 4.30 8.05
C THR A 59 -5.54 5.69 8.47
N VAL A 60 -6.10 6.72 7.85
CA VAL A 60 -5.90 8.12 8.20
C VAL A 60 -7.22 8.67 8.74
N THR A 61 -7.19 9.15 9.97
CA THR A 61 -8.35 9.75 10.63
C THR A 61 -8.22 11.26 10.54
N ILE A 62 -9.09 11.89 9.75
CA ILE A 62 -9.11 13.33 9.50
C ILE A 62 -10.21 13.97 10.35
N ARG A 63 -9.81 14.83 11.29
CA ARG A 63 -10.72 15.59 12.15
C ARG A 63 -10.77 17.04 11.70
N GLN A 64 -11.97 17.62 11.62
CA GLN A 64 -12.13 19.04 11.28
C GLN A 64 -11.58 19.96 12.38
N ARG A 65 -11.69 19.54 13.64
CA ARG A 65 -11.13 20.21 14.81
C ARG A 65 -10.39 19.17 15.64
N GLY A 66 -9.07 19.15 15.54
CA GLY A 66 -8.21 18.21 16.24
C GLY A 66 -7.05 17.71 15.38
N GLU A 67 -6.23 16.85 15.98
CA GLU A 67 -5.10 16.23 15.30
C GLU A 67 -5.57 15.20 14.26
N THR A 68 -4.91 15.19 13.10
CA THR A 68 -5.03 14.11 12.11
C THR A 68 -4.07 13.00 12.50
N THR A 69 -4.60 11.79 12.69
CA THR A 69 -3.79 10.63 13.07
C THR A 69 -3.71 9.62 11.93
N SER A 70 -2.67 8.79 11.93
CA SER A 70 -2.59 7.65 11.02
C SER A 70 -2.13 6.40 11.73
N SER A 71 -2.75 5.27 11.37
CA SER A 71 -2.37 3.93 11.81
C SER A 71 -2.05 3.05 10.60
N LEU A 72 -1.22 2.05 10.83
CA LEU A 72 -0.88 1.02 9.86
C LEU A 72 -1.26 -0.32 10.47
N ASP A 73 -2.08 -1.09 9.77
CA ASP A 73 -2.45 -2.44 10.15
C ASP A 73 -1.72 -3.46 9.24
N PRO A 74 -0.61 -4.06 9.70
CA PRO A 74 0.12 -5.07 8.95
C PRO A 74 -0.54 -6.44 8.94
N ASP A 75 -1.48 -6.69 9.85
CA ASP A 75 -2.21 -7.96 10.00
C ASP A 75 -3.55 -7.94 9.26
N ALA A 76 -3.81 -6.84 8.53
CA ALA A 76 -5.00 -6.65 7.73
C ALA A 76 -5.25 -7.82 6.77
N SER A 77 -6.50 -8.26 6.75
CA SER A 77 -6.96 -9.40 5.98
C SER A 77 -7.79 -8.95 4.77
N LEU A 78 -8.06 -9.91 3.87
CA LEU A 78 -8.94 -9.64 2.73
C LEU A 78 -10.38 -9.30 3.13
N SER A 79 -10.84 -9.83 4.26
CA SER A 79 -12.17 -9.51 4.80
C SER A 79 -12.32 -8.06 5.25
N ASP A 80 -11.21 -7.35 5.48
CA ASP A 80 -11.20 -5.94 5.88
C ASP A 80 -11.29 -4.98 4.67
N VAL A 81 -11.18 -5.53 3.45
CA VAL A 81 -11.18 -4.75 2.21
C VAL A 81 -12.53 -4.89 1.51
N PRO A 82 -13.23 -3.78 1.22
CA PRO A 82 -14.45 -3.83 0.42
C PRO A 82 -14.18 -4.45 -0.96
N THR A 83 -15.04 -5.36 -1.43
CA THR A 83 -14.83 -6.07 -2.71
C THR A 83 -14.63 -5.12 -3.90
N TRP A 84 -15.39 -4.03 -3.95
CA TRP A 84 -15.24 -3.02 -5.01
C TRP A 84 -13.87 -2.35 -5.00
N ALA A 85 -13.20 -2.24 -3.85
CA ALA A 85 -11.84 -1.69 -3.77
C ALA A 85 -10.80 -2.70 -4.30
N ILE A 86 -11.10 -4.01 -4.22
CA ILE A 86 -10.29 -5.06 -4.87
C ILE A 86 -10.40 -4.92 -6.39
N ASP A 87 -11.62 -4.71 -6.90
CA ASP A 87 -11.87 -4.51 -8.33
C ASP A 87 -11.19 -3.23 -8.85
N GLU A 88 -11.23 -2.13 -8.09
CA GLU A 88 -10.51 -0.88 -8.42
C GLU A 88 -8.98 -1.05 -8.45
N ALA A 89 -8.44 -1.96 -7.63
CA ALA A 89 -7.04 -2.36 -7.73
C ALA A 89 -6.77 -3.28 -8.94
N GLY A 90 -7.77 -3.57 -9.78
CA GLY A 90 -7.69 -4.47 -10.92
C GLY A 90 -7.43 -5.92 -10.51
N LEU A 91 -7.73 -6.27 -9.27
CA LEU A 91 -7.55 -7.62 -8.74
C LEU A 91 -8.90 -8.35 -8.75
N GLU A 92 -8.84 -9.67 -8.85
CA GLU A 92 -10.02 -10.53 -8.80
C GLU A 92 -9.96 -11.42 -7.56
N TYR A 93 -11.08 -11.55 -6.86
CA TYR A 93 -11.22 -12.44 -5.71
C TYR A 93 -11.94 -13.72 -6.10
N ASP A 94 -11.21 -14.85 -6.11
CA ASP A 94 -11.72 -16.18 -6.44
C ASP A 94 -11.47 -17.15 -5.26
N GLY A 95 -12.53 -17.53 -4.57
CA GLY A 95 -12.49 -18.60 -3.55
C GLY A 95 -11.47 -18.41 -2.43
N GLY A 96 -11.15 -17.16 -2.05
CA GLY A 96 -10.13 -16.86 -1.03
C GLY A 96 -8.75 -16.51 -1.59
N VAL A 97 -8.60 -16.43 -2.91
CA VAL A 97 -7.34 -16.11 -3.58
C VAL A 97 -7.49 -14.82 -4.41
N LEU A 98 -6.56 -13.88 -4.23
CA LEU A 98 -6.46 -12.73 -5.11
C LEU A 98 -5.61 -13.01 -6.34
N ARG A 99 -6.16 -12.70 -7.51
CA ARG A 99 -5.54 -12.78 -8.84
C ARG A 99 -5.44 -11.38 -9.44
N GLY A 100 -4.60 -11.20 -10.46
CA GLY A 100 -4.46 -9.92 -11.16
C GLY A 100 -3.35 -9.89 -12.17
#